data_AF-A0A6V7Y5D4-F1
#
_entry.id   AF-A0A6V7Y5D4-F1
#
_cell.length_a   1.000
_cell.length_b   1.000
_cell.length_c   1.000
_cell.angle_alpha   90.00
_cell.angle_beta   90.00
_cell.angle_gamma   90.00
#
_symmetry.space_group_name_H-M   'P 1'
#
loop_
_entity.id
_entity.type
_entity.pdbx_description
1 polymer ?
#
loop_
_entity_poly.entity_id
_entity_poly.type
_entity_poly.pdbx_seq_one_letter_code
_entity_poly.pdbx_strand_id
1 'polypeptide(L)'
;MRPSILTRYEQLTGPSCGDSFTIALLSIILGQKPPEDLVATGQITFDGDLKKIGGIKFKLIEANAIGRKSIILTEENKDYFDTIFFS
;
A
#
# COMPACT_ATOMS: atom_id res chain seq x y z
N MET A 1 -34.94 6.95 8.28
CA MET A 1 -34.26 6.82 6.97
C MET A 1 -32.79 7.17 7.20
N ARG A 2 -31.89 6.18 7.28
CA ARG A 2 -30.46 6.42 7.53
C ARG A 2 -29.76 6.64 6.17
N PRO A 3 -29.02 7.75 5.96
CA PRO A 3 -28.33 7.96 4.69
C PRO A 3 -27.19 6.95 4.52
N SER A 4 -27.04 6.49 3.28
CA SER A 4 -26.07 5.54 2.76
C SER A 4 -24.60 5.93 3.04
N ILE A 5 -23.95 5.14 3.90
CA ILE A 5 -22.50 5.19 4.23
C ILE A 5 -21.57 4.86 3.04
N LEU A 6 -22.13 4.49 1.87
CA LEU A 6 -21.37 3.93 0.74
C LEU A 6 -20.67 4.96 -0.17
N THR A 7 -20.82 6.27 0.04
CA THR A 7 -20.35 7.28 -0.92
C THR A 7 -18.97 7.90 -0.62
N ARG A 8 -18.20 7.34 0.33
CA ARG A 8 -16.92 7.95 0.78
C ARG A 8 -15.68 7.08 0.57
N TYR A 9 -15.76 6.11 -0.33
CA TYR A 9 -14.58 5.65 -1.05
C TYR A 9 -14.37 6.63 -2.20
N GLU A 10 -13.56 7.67 -1.97
CA GLU A 10 -12.96 8.39 -3.09
C GLU A 10 -12.33 7.36 -4.02
N GLN A 11 -12.63 7.49 -5.31
CA GLN A 11 -12.17 6.56 -6.32
C GLN A 11 -10.67 6.30 -6.14
N LEU A 12 -10.30 5.05 -5.87
CA LEU A 12 -8.90 4.56 -5.85
C LEU A 12 -8.31 4.54 -7.27
N THR A 13 -8.72 5.47 -8.14
CA THR A 13 -8.20 5.69 -9.49
C THR A 13 -7.07 6.72 -9.42
N GLY A 14 -5.94 6.26 -8.91
CA GLY A 14 -4.63 6.87 -9.17
C GLY A 14 -3.67 5.79 -9.65
N PRO A 15 -2.53 6.14 -10.27
CA PRO A 15 -1.51 5.20 -10.77
C PRO A 15 -0.83 4.32 -9.69
N SER A 16 -1.44 4.21 -8.50
CA SER A 16 -0.91 3.64 -7.25
C SER A 16 -0.68 2.12 -7.27
N CYS A 17 -0.78 1.46 -8.43
CA CYS A 17 -0.47 0.03 -8.59
C CYS A 17 0.94 -0.22 -9.15
N GLY A 18 1.74 0.82 -9.41
CA GLY A 18 3.07 0.68 -10.01
C GLY A 18 4.04 -0.19 -9.19
N ASP A 19 3.92 -0.17 -7.87
CA ASP A 19 4.72 -1.03 -6.98
C ASP A 19 4.35 -2.52 -7.10
N SER A 20 3.06 -2.83 -7.12
CA SER A 20 2.52 -4.18 -7.20
C SER A 20 2.88 -4.84 -8.53
N PHE A 21 2.78 -4.10 -9.63
CA PHE A 21 3.21 -4.56 -10.96
C PHE A 21 4.72 -4.80 -11.00
N THR A 22 5.51 -3.91 -10.40
CA THR A 22 6.97 -4.07 -10.36
C THR A 22 7.37 -5.27 -9.52
N ILE A 23 6.74 -5.50 -8.37
CA ILE A 23 6.97 -6.68 -7.52
C ILE A 23 6.63 -7.96 -8.29
N ALA A 24 5.51 -7.98 -9.01
CA ALA A 24 5.13 -9.13 -9.84
C ALA A 24 6.15 -9.38 -10.97
N LEU A 25 6.63 -8.33 -11.63
CA LEU A 25 7.63 -8.45 -12.68
C LEU A 25 8.98 -8.92 -12.14
N LEU A 26 9.44 -8.34 -11.02
CA LEU A 26 10.65 -8.77 -10.32
C LEU A 26 10.55 -10.23 -9.87
N SER A 27 9.37 -10.65 -9.40
CA SER A 27 9.11 -12.04 -9.02
C SER A 27 9.37 -13.01 -10.17
N ILE A 28 8.88 -12.67 -11.38
CA ILE A 28 9.09 -13.47 -12.59
C ILE A 28 10.57 -13.48 -12.98
N ILE A 29 11.23 -12.31 -13.00
CA ILE A 29 12.62 -12.17 -13.43
C ILE A 29 13.58 -12.90 -12.48
N LEU A 30 13.35 -12.78 -11.18
CA LEU A 30 14.22 -13.36 -10.15
C LEU A 30 13.86 -14.81 -9.80
N GLY A 31 12.71 -15.30 -10.26
CA GLY A 31 12.18 -16.62 -9.90
C GLY A 31 11.82 -16.74 -8.41
N GLN A 32 11.54 -15.63 -7.74
CA GLN A 32 11.25 -15.57 -6.30
C GLN A 32 9.83 -15.10 -6.07
N LYS A 33 9.05 -15.85 -5.28
CA LYS A 33 7.68 -15.47 -4.94
C LYS A 33 7.69 -14.37 -3.87
N PRO A 34 6.94 -13.26 -4.04
CA PRO A 34 6.79 -12.27 -2.97
C PRO A 34 6.07 -12.90 -1.77
N PRO A 35 6.27 -12.38 -0.55
CA PRO A 35 5.52 -12.83 0.62
C PRO A 35 4.01 -12.77 0.36
N GLU A 36 3.27 -13.80 0.75
CA GLU A 36 1.82 -13.87 0.54
C GLU A 36 1.07 -12.80 1.32
N ASP A 37 1.68 -12.32 2.40
CA ASP A 37 1.18 -11.27 3.25
C ASP A 37 1.69 -9.86 2.90
N LEU A 38 2.37 -9.71 1.76
CA LEU A 38 2.92 -8.42 1.32
C LEU A 38 1.81 -7.42 0.97
N VAL A 39 1.90 -6.22 1.56
CA VAL A 39 1.07 -5.06 1.21
C VAL A 39 1.96 -4.00 0.58
N ALA A 40 1.66 -3.67 -0.67
CA ALA A 40 2.35 -2.66 -1.45
C ALA A 40 1.56 -1.34 -1.37
N THR A 41 2.23 -0.24 -1.01
CA THR A 41 1.57 1.02 -0.67
C THR A 41 2.12 2.27 -1.37
N GLY A 42 2.94 2.13 -2.41
CA GLY A 42 3.60 3.26 -3.07
C GLY A 42 3.48 3.25 -4.60
N GLN A 43 4.01 4.29 -5.22
CA GLN A 43 4.18 4.35 -6.67
C GLN A 43 5.67 4.28 -6.98
N ILE A 44 6.07 3.43 -7.92
CA ILE A 44 7.47 3.39 -8.39
C ILE A 44 7.62 4.38 -9.54
N THR A 45 8.65 5.22 -9.50
CA THR A 45 9.05 6.11 -10.59
C THR A 45 9.98 5.39 -11.57
N PHE A 46 10.20 5.97 -12.74
CA PHE A 46 11.14 5.42 -13.73
C PHE A 46 12.57 5.29 -13.19
N ASP A 47 12.96 6.15 -12.25
CA ASP A 47 14.26 6.11 -11.59
C ASP A 47 14.35 5.03 -10.50
N GLY A 48 13.25 4.32 -10.24
CA GLY A 48 13.18 3.24 -9.23
C GLY A 48 12.82 3.71 -7.82
N ASP A 49 12.56 5.00 -7.62
CA ASP A 49 12.15 5.52 -6.31
C ASP A 49 10.71 5.15 -5.99
N LEU A 50 10.46 4.78 -4.74
CA LEU A 50 9.11 4.68 -4.20
C LEU A 50 8.63 6.07 -3.75
N LYS A 51 7.57 6.58 -4.38
CA LYS A 51 6.95 7.87 -4.04
C LYS A 51 5.69 7.69 -3.23
N LYS A 52 5.46 8.70 -2.38
CA LYS A 52 4.27 8.82 -1.55
C LYS A 52 3.01 8.91 -2.40
N ILE A 53 2.01 8.12 -2.04
CA ILE A 53 0.66 8.21 -2.60
C ILE A 53 -0.31 8.77 -1.55
N GLY A 54 -1.37 9.41 -2.03
CA GLY A 54 -2.50 9.80 -1.18
C GLY A 54 -3.21 8.57 -0.59
N GLY A 55 -3.85 8.75 0.57
CA GLY A 55 -4.69 7.71 1.18
C GLY A 55 -3.94 6.60 1.92
N ILE A 56 -2.64 6.74 2.19
CA ILE A 56 -1.83 5.72 2.89
C ILE A 56 -2.40 5.29 4.25
N LYS A 57 -2.98 6.24 5.00
CA LYS A 57 -3.56 5.99 6.32
C LYS A 57 -4.64 4.90 6.27
N PHE A 58 -5.50 4.92 5.25
CA PHE A 58 -6.57 3.93 5.10
C PHE A 58 -6.02 2.55 4.71
N LYS A 59 -5.02 2.51 3.81
CA LYS A 59 -4.33 1.26 3.43
C LYS A 59 -3.62 0.61 4.62
N LEU A 60 -3.01 1.40 5.50
CA LEU A 60 -2.36 0.91 6.71
C LEU A 60 -3.34 0.41 7.76
N ILE A 61 -4.49 1.08 7.93
CA ILE A 61 -5.57 0.60 8.81
C ILE A 61 -6.09 -0.76 8.33
N GLU A 62 -6.31 -0.91 7.03
CA GLU A 62 -6.74 -2.18 6.44
C GLU A 62 -5.67 -3.27 6.60
N ALA A 63 -4.39 -2.94 6.36
CA ALA A 63 -3.29 -3.87 6.58
C ALA A 63 -3.18 -4.34 8.05
N ASN A 64 -3.35 -3.42 9.00
CA ASN A 64 -3.39 -3.73 10.43
C ASN A 64 -4.58 -4.62 10.78
N ALA A 65 -5.78 -4.32 10.24
CA ALA A 65 -6.99 -5.09 10.46
C ALA A 65 -6.89 -6.54 9.95
N ILE A 66 -6.14 -6.78 8.87
CA ILE A 66 -5.93 -8.11 8.28
C ILE A 66 -4.74 -8.84 8.94
N GLY A 67 -3.98 -8.18 9.83
CA GLY A 67 -2.84 -8.77 10.55
C GLY A 67 -1.65 -9.08 9.64
N ARG A 68 -1.48 -8.32 8.55
CA ARG A 68 -0.37 -8.49 7.59
C ARG A 68 0.94 -8.03 8.22
N LYS A 69 2.02 -8.82 8.06
CA LYS A 69 3.32 -8.55 8.71
C LYS A 69 4.32 -7.83 7.80
N SER A 70 4.10 -7.90 6.48
CA SER A 70 5.04 -7.39 5.48
C SER A 70 4.43 -6.18 4.74
N ILE A 71 4.90 -4.97 5.01
CA ILE A 71 4.41 -3.74 4.35
C ILE A 71 5.58 -3.02 3.69
N ILE A 72 5.45 -2.72 2.39
CA ILE A 72 6.36 -1.83 1.67
C ILE A 72 5.86 -0.40 1.84
N LEU A 73 6.72 0.47 2.37
CA LEU A 73 6.40 1.84 2.74
C LEU A 73 7.54 2.77 2.32
N THR A 74 7.20 4.03 2.04
CA THR A 74 8.19 5.11 1.89
C THR A 74 8.59 5.65 3.25
N GLU A 75 9.83 6.15 3.40
CA GLU A 75 10.30 6.81 4.63
C GLU A 75 9.34 7.92 5.11
N GLU A 76 8.80 8.72 4.18
CA GLU A 76 7.85 9.80 4.49
C GLU A 76 6.52 9.33 5.09
N ASN A 77 6.21 8.04 5.02
CA ASN A 77 4.97 7.47 5.56
C ASN A 77 5.19 6.73 6.88
N LYS A 78 6.43 6.63 7.36
CA LYS A 78 6.80 5.87 8.56
C LYS A 78 6.03 6.35 9.80
N ASP A 79 5.84 7.65 9.95
CA ASP A 79 5.08 8.21 11.08
C ASP A 79 3.63 7.68 11.15
N TYR A 80 2.98 7.48 9.99
CA TYR A 80 1.65 6.89 9.95
C TYR A 80 1.65 5.41 10.33
N PHE A 81 2.68 4.67 9.93
CA PHE A 81 2.87 3.29 10.33
C PHE A 81 3.03 3.20 11.85
N ASP A 82 3.92 4.00 12.43
CA ASP A 82 4.18 3.97 13.87
C ASP A 82 2.91 4.31 14.67
N THR A 83 2.15 5.30 14.21
CA THR A 83 0.88 5.70 14.83
C THR A 83 -0.19 4.60 14.75
N ILE A 84 -0.22 3.77 13.71
CA ILE A 84 -1.29 2.77 13.52
C ILE A 84 -0.94 1.43 14.18
N PHE A 85 0.32 1.04 14.16
CA PHE A 85 0.77 -0.29 14.58
C PHE A 85 1.32 -0.33 16.02
N PHE A 86 1.68 0.82 16.60
CA PHE A 86 2.21 0.90 17.97
C PHE A 86 1.43 1.86 18.90
N SER A 87 0.23 2.30 18.49
CA SER A 87 -0.69 3.06 19.35
C SER A 87 -1.44 2.20 20.36
#